data_AF-A0A2D6P4N2-F1
#
_entry.id   AF-A0A2D6P4N2-F1
#
_cell.length_a   1.000
_cell.length_b   1.000
_cell.length_c   1.000
_cell.angle_alpha   90.00
_cell.angle_beta   90.00
_cell.angle_gamma   90.00
#
_symmetry.space_group_name_H-M   'P 1'
#
loop_
_entity.id
_entity.type
_entity.pdbx_description
1 polymer ?
#
loop_
_entity_poly.entity_id
_entity_poly.type
_entity_poly.pdbx_seq_one_letter_code
_entity_poly.pdbx_strand_id
1 'polypeptide(L)'
;MLNFKNKKEIFEYITNKFQKESDILLIRGSSAYNSIKNFSDIDIEIYSKKLQKPYYEIVSFKEKPILISAYFNRYISGKVVKKPNNIKILHGKFNNKIKPDFKRDTYTDKQKIKRECQLVTDFFFKYLRTKDKTYLNAIQKRIK
;
A
#
# COMPACT_ATOMS: atom_id res chain seq x y z
N MET A 1 -4.67 -2.93 -18.23
CA MET A 1 -4.90 -2.62 -16.81
C MET A 1 -5.74 -3.74 -16.22
N LEU A 2 -5.34 -4.33 -15.09
CA LEU A 2 -6.11 -5.39 -14.44
C LEU A 2 -7.49 -4.86 -14.00
N ASN A 3 -8.54 -5.66 -14.19
CA ASN A 3 -9.90 -5.29 -13.81
C ASN A 3 -10.50 -6.34 -12.87
N PHE A 4 -11.01 -5.89 -11.73
CA PHE A 4 -11.54 -6.72 -10.65
C PHE A 4 -13.04 -6.49 -10.48
N LYS A 5 -13.80 -7.57 -10.33
CA LYS A 5 -15.26 -7.54 -10.15
C LYS A 5 -15.64 -7.35 -8.69
N ASN A 6 -14.82 -7.85 -7.77
CA ASN A 6 -15.08 -7.81 -6.34
C ASN A 6 -13.77 -7.63 -5.54
N LYS A 7 -13.93 -7.29 -4.27
CA LYS A 7 -12.80 -6.98 -3.38
C LYS A 7 -11.99 -8.23 -3.01
N LYS A 8 -12.61 -9.41 -3.06
CA LYS A 8 -11.93 -10.69 -2.82
C LYS A 8 -10.89 -10.96 -3.89
N GLU A 9 -11.21 -10.75 -5.17
CA GLU A 9 -10.26 -10.90 -6.28
C GLU A 9 -9.03 -9.97 -6.14
N ILE A 10 -9.23 -8.73 -5.69
CA ILE A 10 -8.12 -7.80 -5.41
C ILE A 10 -7.22 -8.37 -4.31
N PHE A 11 -7.81 -8.87 -3.23
CA PHE A 11 -7.06 -9.43 -2.10
C PHE A 11 -6.34 -10.72 -2.46
N GLU A 12 -6.93 -11.57 -3.30
CA GLU A 12 -6.28 -12.77 -3.84
C GLU A 12 -5.11 -12.39 -4.75
N TYR A 13 -5.29 -11.40 -5.63
CA TYR A 13 -4.21 -10.88 -6.47
C TYR A 13 -3.03 -10.37 -5.63
N ILE A 14 -3.31 -9.53 -4.64
CA ILE A 14 -2.29 -8.99 -3.71
C ILE A 14 -1.58 -10.13 -2.96
N THR A 15 -2.35 -11.10 -2.45
CA THR A 15 -1.80 -12.26 -1.73
C THR A 15 -0.89 -13.07 -2.64
N ASN A 16 -1.35 -13.46 -3.82
CA ASN A 16 -0.57 -14.26 -4.77
C ASN A 16 0.71 -13.57 -5.20
N LYS A 17 0.68 -12.25 -5.35
CA LYS A 17 1.82 -11.45 -5.78
C LYS A 17 2.92 -11.35 -4.72
N PHE A 18 2.56 -11.20 -3.44
CA PHE A 18 3.53 -10.84 -2.39
C PHE A 18 3.73 -11.90 -1.30
N GLN A 19 2.85 -12.91 -1.16
CA GLN A 19 2.89 -13.84 -0.03
C GLN A 19 4.21 -14.60 0.10
N LYS A 20 4.82 -15.01 -1.03
CA LYS A 20 6.04 -15.84 -1.03
C LYS A 20 7.23 -15.12 -0.40
N GLU A 21 7.22 -13.80 -0.43
CA GLU A 21 8.33 -12.96 -0.02
C GLU A 21 8.03 -12.23 1.29
N SER A 22 6.83 -12.42 1.85
CA SER A 22 6.36 -11.78 3.06
C SER A 22 6.30 -12.77 4.22
N ASP A 23 6.80 -12.36 5.39
CA ASP A 23 6.43 -13.01 6.64
C ASP A 23 4.99 -12.62 7.03
N ILE A 24 4.59 -11.37 6.74
CA ILE A 24 3.24 -10.85 6.97
C ILE A 24 2.83 -9.89 5.85
N LEU A 25 1.59 -10.04 5.40
CA LEU A 25 0.94 -9.16 4.43
C LEU A 25 -0.35 -8.62 5.03
N LEU A 26 -0.51 -7.30 5.08
CA LEU A 26 -1.70 -6.67 5.64
C LEU A 26 -2.12 -5.43 4.86
N ILE A 27 -3.38 -5.07 5.00
CA ILE A 27 -3.97 -3.83 4.47
C ILE A 27 -4.36 -2.95 5.66
N ARG A 28 -4.00 -1.66 5.59
CA ARG A 28 -4.43 -0.66 6.57
C ARG A 28 -5.52 0.26 6.03
N GLY A 29 -6.22 0.90 6.95
CA GLY A 29 -7.11 2.03 6.66
C GLY A 29 -8.50 1.60 6.21
N SER A 30 -9.29 2.59 5.77
CA SER A 30 -10.69 2.39 5.37
C SER A 30 -10.84 1.34 4.26
N SER A 31 -9.87 1.26 3.36
CA SER A 31 -9.90 0.33 2.22
C SER A 31 -9.80 -1.14 2.63
N ALA A 32 -9.38 -1.45 3.86
CA ALA A 32 -9.43 -2.81 4.40
C ALA A 32 -10.87 -3.35 4.50
N TYR A 33 -11.83 -2.49 4.84
CA TYR A 33 -13.20 -2.92 5.21
C TYR A 33 -14.30 -2.20 4.43
N ASN A 34 -14.14 -0.91 4.15
CA ASN A 34 -15.16 -0.09 3.50
C ASN A 34 -15.28 -0.41 2.00
N SER A 35 -16.35 0.09 1.40
CA SER A 35 -16.54 0.04 -0.06
C SER A 35 -15.44 0.81 -0.77
N ILE A 36 -14.97 0.23 -1.87
CA ILE A 36 -13.96 0.82 -2.74
C ILE A 36 -14.66 1.87 -3.62
N LYS A 37 -14.16 3.11 -3.57
CA LYS A 37 -14.70 4.26 -4.31
C LYS A 37 -13.80 4.61 -5.49
N ASN A 38 -14.27 5.50 -6.36
CA ASN A 38 -13.44 5.99 -7.45
C ASN A 38 -12.20 6.73 -6.91
N PHE A 39 -11.03 6.46 -7.47
CA PHE A 39 -9.74 6.98 -7.02
C PHE A 39 -9.40 6.65 -5.56
N SER A 40 -9.88 5.51 -5.04
CA SER A 40 -9.42 5.00 -3.76
C SER A 40 -8.03 4.37 -3.88
N ASP A 41 -7.28 4.45 -2.79
CA ASP A 41 -6.00 3.80 -2.56
C ASP A 41 -6.18 2.57 -1.65
N ILE A 42 -5.43 1.51 -1.93
CA ILE A 42 -5.29 0.32 -1.09
C ILE A 42 -3.85 0.28 -0.61
N ASP A 43 -3.64 0.72 0.64
CA ASP A 43 -2.34 0.69 1.30
C ASP A 43 -2.05 -0.72 1.84
N ILE A 44 -1.05 -1.37 1.25
CA ILE A 44 -0.56 -2.68 1.63
C ILE A 44 0.74 -2.51 2.39
N GLU A 45 0.87 -3.14 3.55
CA GLU A 45 2.15 -3.30 4.24
C GLU A 45 2.63 -4.73 4.10
N ILE A 46 3.88 -4.86 3.66
CA ILE A 46 4.58 -6.11 3.45
C ILE A 46 5.73 -6.16 4.45
N TYR A 47 5.67 -7.06 5.42
CA TYR A 47 6.75 -7.27 6.36
C TYR A 47 7.55 -8.49 5.95
N SER A 48 8.83 -8.30 5.70
CA SER A 48 9.73 -9.34 5.21
C SER A 48 11.12 -9.22 5.84
N LYS A 49 11.84 -10.34 5.98
CA LYS A 49 13.25 -10.32 6.43
C LYS A 49 14.15 -9.50 5.50
N LYS A 50 13.87 -9.53 4.19
CA LYS A 50 14.58 -8.76 3.17
C LYS A 50 13.70 -7.58 2.76
N LEU A 51 14.20 -6.35 2.97
CA LEU A 51 13.52 -5.16 2.48
C LEU A 51 13.47 -5.21 0.96
N GLN A 52 12.28 -4.96 0.42
CA GLN A 52 12.09 -4.84 -1.01
C GLN A 52 11.68 -3.42 -1.40
N LYS A 53 11.45 -3.26 -2.69
CA LYS A 53 11.35 -1.98 -3.37
C LYS A 53 9.91 -1.49 -3.30
N PRO A 54 9.65 -0.20 -3.10
CA PRO A 54 8.30 0.37 -3.20
C PRO A 54 7.61 -0.07 -4.50
N TYR A 55 6.33 -0.40 -4.41
CA TYR A 55 5.53 -0.88 -5.52
C TYR A 55 4.20 -0.13 -5.55
N TYR A 56 3.77 0.26 -6.74
CA TYR A 56 2.43 0.76 -6.93
C TYR A 56 1.90 0.35 -8.30
N GLU A 57 0.58 0.21 -8.39
CA GLU A 57 -0.09 -0.18 -9.61
C GLU A 57 -1.50 0.40 -9.66
N ILE A 58 -1.86 0.98 -10.80
CA ILE A 58 -3.23 1.41 -11.06
C ILE A 58 -4.00 0.22 -11.64
N VAL A 59 -5.12 -0.12 -11.01
CA VAL A 59 -6.02 -1.19 -11.44
C VAL A 59 -7.45 -0.68 -11.52
N SER A 60 -8.35 -1.45 -12.12
CA SER A 60 -9.78 -1.14 -12.16
C SER A 60 -10.55 -2.03 -11.19
N PHE A 61 -11.51 -1.44 -10.47
CA PHE A 61 -12.49 -2.14 -9.66
C PHE A 61 -13.89 -1.75 -10.12
N LYS A 62 -14.60 -2.64 -10.80
CA LYS A 62 -15.88 -2.32 -11.44
C LYS A 62 -15.79 -1.02 -12.25
N GLU A 63 -14.79 -0.95 -13.15
CA GLU A 63 -14.48 0.21 -14.02
C GLU A 63 -14.00 1.46 -13.28
N LYS A 64 -13.90 1.45 -11.95
CA LYS A 64 -13.34 2.56 -11.17
C LYS A 64 -11.83 2.41 -11.08
N PRO A 65 -11.02 3.39 -11.51
CA PRO A 65 -9.59 3.37 -11.26
C PRO A 65 -9.31 3.45 -9.75
N ILE A 66 -8.46 2.56 -9.29
CA ILE A 66 -7.95 2.50 -7.92
C ILE A 66 -6.44 2.30 -7.94
N LEU A 67 -5.79 2.74 -6.86
CA LEU A 67 -4.36 2.62 -6.69
C LEU A 67 -4.06 1.54 -5.66
N ILE A 68 -3.21 0.58 -6.03
CA ILE A 68 -2.58 -0.33 -5.08
C ILE A 68 -1.21 0.26 -4.75
N SER A 69 -0.95 0.55 -3.48
CA SER A 69 0.32 1.08 -3.00
C SER A 69 0.88 0.15 -1.93
N ALA A 70 2.06 -0.43 -2.19
CA ALA A 70 2.70 -1.38 -1.29
C ALA A 70 3.98 -0.82 -0.66
N TYR A 71 4.02 -0.92 0.67
CA TYR A 71 5.10 -0.44 1.53
C TYR A 71 5.79 -1.62 2.18
N PHE A 72 7.08 -1.76 1.91
CA PHE A 72 7.89 -2.85 2.43
C PHE A 72 8.55 -2.41 3.73
N ASN A 73 8.37 -3.21 4.77
CA ASN A 73 8.87 -2.96 6.10
C ASN A 73 9.72 -4.17 6.54
N ARG A 74 10.73 -3.92 7.37
CA ARG A 74 11.55 -5.01 7.89
C ARG A 74 10.72 -5.81 8.90
N TYR A 75 10.64 -7.13 8.69
CA TYR A 75 9.98 -8.01 9.65
C TYR A 75 10.81 -8.13 10.93
N ILE A 76 10.14 -8.00 12.07
CA ILE A 76 10.70 -8.24 13.39
C ILE A 76 9.82 -9.29 14.07
N SER A 77 10.43 -10.39 14.48
CA SER A 77 9.73 -11.45 15.22
C SER A 77 9.25 -10.93 16.57
N GLY A 78 8.08 -11.39 17.00
CA GLY A 78 7.44 -10.96 18.24
C GLY A 78 6.35 -11.93 18.69
N LYS A 79 5.74 -11.64 19.82
CA LYS A 79 4.61 -12.43 20.33
C LYS A 79 3.39 -12.18 19.45
N VAL A 80 2.73 -13.26 19.01
CA VAL A 80 1.47 -13.17 18.27
C VAL A 80 0.41 -12.52 19.16
N VAL A 81 -0.25 -11.48 18.65
CA VAL A 81 -1.28 -10.73 19.38
C VAL A 81 -2.48 -10.45 18.47
N LYS A 82 -3.60 -10.09 19.10
CA LYS A 82 -4.79 -9.67 18.36
C LYS A 82 -4.46 -8.42 17.53
N LYS A 83 -4.77 -8.47 16.24
CA LYS A 83 -4.64 -7.32 15.35
C LYS A 83 -5.62 -6.20 15.75
N PRO A 84 -5.28 -4.92 15.51
CA PRO A 84 -6.22 -3.80 15.50
C PRO A 84 -7.41 -4.00 14.53
N ASN A 85 -8.52 -3.30 14.79
CA ASN A 85 -9.74 -3.39 13.98
C ASN A 85 -9.57 -2.80 12.58
N ASN A 86 -8.72 -1.81 12.41
CA ASN A 86 -8.46 -1.12 11.14
C ASN A 86 -7.42 -1.82 10.24
N ILE A 87 -7.03 -3.05 10.57
CA ILE A 87 -6.06 -3.85 9.82
C ILE A 87 -6.74 -5.13 9.33
N LYS A 88 -6.62 -5.42 8.03
CA LYS A 88 -6.93 -6.74 7.49
C LYS A 88 -5.63 -7.49 7.19
N ILE A 89 -5.46 -8.67 7.77
CA ILE A 89 -4.34 -9.55 7.44
C ILE A 89 -4.74 -10.37 6.22
N LEU A 90 -3.85 -10.42 5.22
CA LEU A 90 -3.97 -11.28 4.05
C LEU A 90 -3.08 -12.51 4.15
N HIS A 91 -1.91 -12.39 4.78
CA HIS A 91 -0.96 -13.47 5.00
C HIS A 91 -0.21 -13.29 6.34
N GLY A 92 0.14 -14.41 7.00
CA GLY A 92 0.91 -14.41 8.25
C GLY A 92 0.07 -14.15 9.52
N LYS A 93 0.77 -13.93 10.64
CA LYS A 93 0.14 -13.68 11.96
C LYS A 93 0.64 -12.36 12.55
N PHE A 94 -0.28 -11.49 12.96
CA PHE A 94 0.07 -10.20 13.56
C PHE A 94 0.82 -10.38 14.90
N ASN A 95 1.87 -9.59 15.12
CA ASN A 95 2.70 -9.66 16.32
C ASN A 95 2.91 -8.25 16.91
N ASN A 96 3.31 -8.18 18.17
CA ASN A 96 3.44 -6.93 18.93
C ASN A 96 4.62 -6.02 18.53
N LYS A 97 5.49 -6.47 17.62
CA LYS A 97 6.61 -5.70 17.06
C LYS A 97 6.30 -5.10 15.69
N ILE A 98 5.15 -5.45 15.09
CA ILE A 98 4.69 -4.85 13.83
C ILE A 98 4.21 -3.43 14.13
N LYS A 99 5.04 -2.46 13.76
CA LYS A 99 4.68 -1.04 13.78
C LYS A 99 4.94 -0.46 12.39
N PRO A 100 4.10 0.47 11.92
CA PRO A 100 4.45 1.25 10.73
C PRO A 100 5.81 1.91 10.98
N ASP A 101 6.79 1.62 10.13
CA ASP A 101 8.06 2.33 10.17
C ASP A 101 8.00 3.47 9.16
N PHE A 102 7.95 4.70 9.68
CA PHE A 102 8.00 5.91 8.86
C PHE A 102 9.41 6.47 8.73
N LYS A 103 10.40 5.84 9.37
CA LYS A 103 11.79 6.26 9.20
C LYS A 103 12.19 5.99 7.75
N ARG A 104 13.00 6.89 7.21
CA ARG A 104 13.48 6.82 5.83
C ARG A 104 14.33 5.56 5.70
N ASP A 105 13.76 4.50 5.13
CA ASP A 105 14.55 3.40 4.61
C ASP A 105 15.66 3.97 3.71
N THR A 106 16.86 3.44 3.84
CA THR A 106 17.98 3.81 2.96
C THR A 106 17.73 3.25 1.57
N TYR A 107 17.09 4.03 0.72
CA TYR A 107 16.87 3.72 -0.69
C TYR A 107 18.12 4.07 -1.53
N THR A 108 18.45 3.21 -2.50
CA THR A 108 19.31 3.59 -3.63
C THR A 108 18.63 4.67 -4.47
N ASP A 109 19.37 5.42 -5.30
CA ASP A 109 18.78 6.53 -6.05
C ASP A 109 17.67 6.07 -7.02
N LYS A 110 17.84 4.92 -7.66
CA LYS A 110 16.78 4.29 -8.48
C LYS A 110 15.52 3.97 -7.66
N GLN A 111 15.69 3.58 -6.40
CA GLN A 111 14.57 3.30 -5.50
C GLN A 111 13.92 4.59 -5.00
N LYS A 112 14.70 5.65 -4.74
CA LYS A 112 14.18 6.99 -4.41
C LYS A 112 13.28 7.50 -5.54
N ILE A 113 13.73 7.41 -6.80
CA ILE A 113 12.93 7.80 -7.96
C ILE A 113 11.60 7.04 -8.01
N LYS A 114 11.63 5.70 -7.85
CA LYS A 114 10.39 4.91 -7.80
C LYS A 114 9.46 5.33 -6.66
N ARG A 115 10.02 5.63 -5.50
CA ARG A 115 9.26 6.11 -4.35
C ARG A 115 8.63 7.47 -4.62
N GLU A 116 9.35 8.39 -5.25
CA GLU A 116 8.81 9.71 -5.63
C GLU A 116 7.70 9.56 -6.68
N CYS A 117 7.85 8.69 -7.69
CA CYS A 117 6.78 8.40 -8.64
C CYS A 117 5.53 7.80 -7.97
N GLN A 118 5.72 6.90 -7.01
CA GLN A 118 4.62 6.41 -6.17
C GLN A 118 3.94 7.56 -5.41
N LEU A 119 4.72 8.43 -4.75
CA LEU A 119 4.18 9.58 -3.99
C LEU A 119 3.39 10.53 -4.88
N VAL A 120 3.90 10.83 -6.08
CA VAL A 120 3.19 11.66 -7.07
C VAL A 120 1.84 11.02 -7.41
N THR A 121 1.81 9.71 -7.63
CA THR A 121 0.59 8.96 -7.95
C THR A 121 -0.38 8.93 -6.76
N ASP A 122 0.10 8.67 -5.55
CA ASP A 122 -0.69 8.69 -4.31
C ASP A 122 -1.36 10.06 -4.12
N PHE A 123 -0.59 11.15 -4.25
CA PHE A 123 -1.12 12.51 -4.13
C PHE A 123 -2.08 12.87 -5.25
N PHE A 124 -1.84 12.40 -6.47
CA PHE A 124 -2.75 12.63 -7.57
C PHE A 124 -4.10 11.95 -7.34
N PHE A 125 -4.12 10.70 -6.86
CA PHE A 125 -5.36 10.00 -6.48
C PHE A 125 -6.10 10.72 -5.36
N LYS A 126 -5.37 11.19 -4.34
CA LYS A 126 -5.95 12.00 -3.24
C LYS A 126 -6.56 13.31 -3.76
N TYR A 127 -5.87 14.01 -4.66
CA TYR A 127 -6.42 15.20 -5.32
C TYR A 127 -7.67 14.86 -6.13
N LEU A 128 -7.66 13.82 -6.95
CA LEU A 128 -8.82 13.46 -7.77
C LEU A 128 -10.07 13.16 -6.91
N ARG A 129 -9.87 12.55 -5.75
CA ARG A 129 -10.93 12.23 -4.78
C ARG A 129 -11.46 13.44 -4.01
N THR A 130 -10.58 14.34 -3.56
CA THR A 130 -10.92 15.42 -2.61
C THR A 130 -11.01 16.80 -3.25
N LYS A 131 -10.37 16.99 -4.40
CA LYS A 131 -10.10 18.27 -5.08
C LYS A 131 -9.30 19.27 -4.24
N ASP A 132 -8.63 18.80 -3.18
CA ASP A 132 -7.79 19.64 -2.33
C ASP A 132 -6.44 19.97 -3.00
N LYS A 133 -6.21 21.27 -3.22
CA LYS A 133 -5.00 21.80 -3.87
C LYS A 133 -3.72 21.54 -3.07
N THR A 134 -3.79 21.23 -1.77
CA THR A 134 -2.60 20.86 -0.99
C THR A 134 -1.86 19.66 -1.60
N TYR A 135 -2.59 18.71 -2.20
CA TYR A 135 -2.01 17.56 -2.89
C TYR A 135 -1.35 17.94 -4.23
N LEU A 136 -1.90 18.90 -4.97
CA LEU A 136 -1.24 19.43 -6.18
C LEU A 136 0.09 20.10 -5.83
N ASN A 137 0.11 20.90 -4.77
CA ASN A 137 1.33 21.54 -4.29
C ASN A 137 2.38 20.49 -3.87
N ALA A 138 1.94 19.38 -3.26
CA ALA A 138 2.82 18.26 -2.91
C ALA A 138 3.41 17.54 -4.13
N ILE A 139 2.67 17.43 -5.23
CA ILE A 139 3.15 16.89 -6.52
C ILE A 139 4.18 17.84 -7.13
N GLN A 140 3.86 19.14 -7.22
CA GLN A 140 4.75 20.15 -7.81
C GLN A 140 6.13 20.20 -7.13
N LYS A 141 6.20 19.98 -5.81
CA LYS A 141 7.47 19.91 -5.07
C LYS A 141 8.37 18.73 -5.47
N ARG A 142 7.83 17.70 -6.13
CA ARG A 142 8.53 16.45 -6.46
C ARG A 142 8.94 16.30 -7.92
N ILE A 143 8.34 17.10 -8.80
CA ILE A 143 8.59 17.07 -10.25
C ILE A 143 9.49 18.23 -10.73
N LYS A 144 10.01 19.04 -9.79
CA LYS A 144 11.01 20.08 -10.04
C LYS A 144 12.39 19.45 -10.11
#